data_AF-G0QBB0-F1
#
_entry.id   AF-G0QBB0-F1
#
_cell.length_a   1.000
_cell.length_b   1.000
_cell.length_c   1.000
_cell.angle_alpha   90.00
_cell.angle_beta   90.00
_cell.angle_gamma   90.00
#
_symmetry.space_group_name_H-M   'P 1'
#
loop_
_entity.id
_entity.type
_entity.pdbx_description
1 polymer ?
#
loop_
_entity_poly.entity_id
_entity_poly.type
_entity_poly.pdbx_seq_one_letter_code
_entity_poly.pdbx_strand_id
1 'polypeptide(L)'
;MTEDEQDGMEEQEDMYDPEENQIQQDLKELDIESIPEWSYMTDVPGVRGVLKEQVNDFVVEEMARHDTSDEGDHLIAKLRKQNMTTMEAINKLSNMLHISKSRIGYAGNKDKRATTEQHISVEGVSQEEIRQIFTDEFEIEVLGRNGHIGIGNLLANKFEITVRKLELPVDDIADKVEKTNEELSGKFPNYFGEQRFGSPRPITHQVGRHLLRGEYEEAVWTYIAKPYDQEYDSIGR
;
A
#
# COMPACT_ATOMS: atom_id res chain seq x y z
N MET A 1 3.97 55.44 52.50
CA MET A 1 2.69 56.05 52.13
C MET A 1 2.78 56.27 50.63
N THR A 2 2.13 55.56 49.74
CA THR A 2 0.99 54.62 49.73
C THR A 2 1.11 53.93 48.36
N GLU A 3 1.02 52.60 48.30
CA GLU A 3 -0.07 51.87 47.60
C GLU A 3 -0.33 52.37 46.17
N ASP A 4 0.09 51.58 45.18
CA ASP A 4 -0.84 50.84 44.31
C ASP A 4 -0.07 49.97 43.31
N GLU A 5 0.01 48.69 43.63
CA GLU A 5 0.27 47.62 42.67
C GLU A 5 -1.00 47.42 41.84
N GLN A 6 -1.01 47.91 40.59
CA GLN A 6 -2.01 47.53 39.60
C GLN A 6 -1.33 46.72 38.50
N ASP A 7 -1.44 45.41 38.70
CA ASP A 7 -1.93 44.42 37.74
C ASP A 7 -1.87 44.83 36.26
N GLY A 8 -0.89 44.27 35.57
CA GLY A 8 -0.72 44.33 34.12
C GLY A 8 -0.25 42.97 33.64
N MET A 9 -1.01 41.90 33.95
CA MET A 9 -0.98 40.71 33.11
C MET A 9 -1.57 41.13 31.76
N GLU A 10 -0.72 41.60 30.85
CA GLU A 10 -1.03 41.55 29.43
C GLU A 10 -1.32 40.08 29.12
N GLU A 11 -2.60 39.78 28.92
CA GLU A 11 -3.04 38.58 28.22
C GLU A 11 -2.21 38.52 26.93
N GLN A 12 -1.22 37.63 26.90
CA GLN A 12 -0.71 37.12 25.64
C GLN A 12 -1.89 36.39 25.02
N GLU A 13 -2.72 37.13 24.28
CA GLU A 13 -3.56 36.54 23.25
C GLU A 13 -2.60 35.77 22.36
N ASP A 14 -2.56 34.45 22.59
CA ASP A 14 -1.92 33.49 21.71
C ASP A 14 -2.32 33.90 20.29
N MET A 15 -1.35 34.40 19.54
CA MET A 15 -1.47 34.76 18.13
C MET A 15 -1.63 33.45 17.37
N TYR A 16 -2.79 32.82 17.54
CA TYR A 16 -3.19 31.58 16.92
C TYR A 16 -3.25 31.82 15.43
N ASP A 17 -2.48 31.03 14.68
CA ASP A 17 -2.38 31.10 13.23
C ASP A 17 -3.80 30.99 12.61
N PRO A 18 -4.25 31.97 11.80
CA PRO A 18 -5.52 31.90 11.11
C PRO A 18 -5.71 30.63 10.28
N GLU A 19 -4.61 30.05 9.74
CA GLU A 19 -4.65 28.79 9.02
C GLU A 19 -4.92 27.60 9.96
N GLU A 20 -4.36 27.61 11.17
CA GLU A 20 -4.67 26.60 12.20
C GLU A 20 -6.13 26.67 12.64
N ASN A 21 -6.69 27.88 12.78
CA ASN A 21 -8.11 28.06 13.13
C ASN A 21 -9.05 27.53 12.03
N GLN A 22 -8.73 27.76 10.76
CA GLN A 22 -9.51 27.23 9.65
C GLN A 22 -9.43 25.70 9.60
N ILE A 23 -8.24 25.12 9.78
CA ILE A 23 -8.06 23.66 9.82
C ILE A 23 -8.86 23.05 10.99
N GLN A 24 -8.80 23.64 12.18
CA GLN A 24 -9.55 23.18 13.34
C GLN A 24 -11.06 23.28 13.13
N GLN A 25 -11.52 24.28 12.40
CA GLN A 25 -12.93 24.44 12.06
C GLN A 25 -13.37 23.39 11.01
N ASP A 26 -12.57 23.19 9.95
CA ASP A 26 -12.83 22.17 8.92
C ASP A 26 -12.83 20.75 9.52
N LEU A 27 -11.94 20.46 10.48
CA LEU A 27 -11.89 19.17 11.19
C LEU A 27 -13.11 18.92 12.09
N LYS A 28 -13.71 19.98 12.64
CA LYS A 28 -14.98 19.87 13.38
C LYS A 28 -16.14 19.54 12.45
N GLU A 29 -16.11 20.03 11.22
CA GLU A 29 -17.15 19.77 10.21
C GLU A 29 -16.95 18.44 9.45
N LEU A 30 -15.75 17.85 9.53
CA LEU A 30 -15.39 16.61 8.84
C LEU A 30 -16.18 15.40 9.37
N ASP A 31 -17.29 15.06 8.71
CA ASP A 31 -18.09 13.89 9.05
C ASP A 31 -17.69 12.66 8.22
N ILE A 32 -16.73 11.88 8.74
CA ILE A 32 -16.34 10.57 8.19
C ILE A 32 -16.79 9.48 9.18
N GLU A 33 -18.11 9.32 9.33
CA GLU A 33 -18.66 8.23 10.15
C GLU A 33 -18.61 6.87 9.42
N SER A 34 -18.70 6.91 8.08
CA SER A 34 -18.61 5.76 7.19
C SER A 34 -17.53 5.94 6.12
N ILE A 35 -17.08 4.83 5.53
CA ILE A 35 -16.23 4.89 4.34
C ILE A 35 -17.07 5.50 3.19
N PRO A 36 -16.56 6.50 2.45
CA PRO A 36 -17.27 7.08 1.34
C PRO A 36 -17.73 6.03 0.32
N GLU A 37 -18.97 6.13 -0.14
CA GLU A 37 -19.45 5.33 -1.26
C GLU A 37 -18.65 5.66 -2.51
N TRP A 38 -18.21 4.62 -3.23
CA TRP A 38 -17.43 4.82 -4.45
C TRP A 38 -18.34 5.27 -5.58
N SER A 39 -18.04 6.43 -6.16
CA SER A 39 -18.61 6.84 -7.44
C SER A 39 -17.79 6.25 -8.59
N TYR A 40 -18.48 5.86 -9.66
CA TYR A 40 -17.84 5.41 -10.90
C TYR A 40 -17.57 6.62 -11.81
N MET A 41 -16.50 6.53 -12.61
CA MET A 41 -16.15 7.54 -13.61
C MET A 41 -16.74 7.22 -15.00
N THR A 42 -17.36 6.05 -15.14
CA THR A 42 -17.95 5.53 -16.38
C THR A 42 -19.38 5.10 -16.13
N ASP A 43 -20.24 5.25 -17.14
CA ASP A 43 -21.63 4.76 -17.09
C ASP A 43 -21.75 3.34 -17.66
N VAL A 44 -20.67 2.79 -18.20
CA VAL A 44 -20.63 1.42 -18.75
C VAL A 44 -20.87 0.39 -17.64
N PRO A 45 -21.88 -0.50 -17.78
CA PRO A 45 -22.10 -1.58 -16.82
C PRO A 45 -20.91 -2.55 -16.78
N GLY A 46 -20.39 -2.82 -15.59
CA GLY A 46 -19.25 -3.72 -15.40
C GLY A 46 -19.45 -5.12 -16.00
N VAL A 47 -18.36 -5.74 -16.43
CA VAL A 47 -18.34 -7.08 -17.05
C VAL A 47 -18.55 -8.22 -16.05
N ARG A 48 -18.56 -7.91 -14.74
CA ARG A 48 -18.58 -8.86 -13.62
C ARG A 48 -17.40 -9.84 -13.67
N GLY A 49 -17.46 -10.93 -12.90
CA GLY A 49 -16.44 -11.95 -12.83
C GLY A 49 -15.71 -11.99 -11.49
N VAL A 50 -14.68 -12.83 -11.43
CA VAL A 50 -13.92 -13.14 -10.22
C VAL A 50 -12.44 -12.84 -10.45
N LEU A 51 -11.86 -12.06 -9.54
CA LEU A 51 -10.44 -11.77 -9.49
C LEU A 51 -9.70 -12.73 -8.56
N LYS A 52 -8.40 -12.93 -8.80
CA LYS A 52 -7.50 -13.72 -7.95
C LYS A 52 -8.02 -15.15 -7.69
N GLU A 53 -8.74 -15.76 -8.64
CA GLU A 53 -9.21 -17.14 -8.50
C GLU A 53 -8.02 -18.10 -8.41
N GLN A 54 -7.06 -17.94 -9.32
CA GLN A 54 -5.74 -18.56 -9.27
C GLN A 54 -4.67 -17.51 -8.91
N VAL A 55 -3.51 -17.95 -8.41
CA VAL A 55 -2.43 -17.03 -7.99
C VAL A 55 -1.81 -16.29 -9.19
N ASN A 56 -1.71 -16.97 -10.34
CA ASN A 56 -1.22 -16.39 -11.59
C ASN A 56 -2.25 -15.49 -12.30
N ASP A 57 -3.46 -15.34 -11.77
CA ASP A 57 -4.44 -14.38 -12.29
C ASP A 57 -4.09 -12.93 -11.93
N PHE A 58 -3.12 -12.73 -11.05
CA PHE A 58 -2.70 -11.42 -10.59
C PHE A 58 -1.18 -11.35 -10.64
N VAL A 59 -0.67 -10.83 -11.75
CA VAL A 59 0.75 -10.68 -12.01
C VAL A 59 1.13 -9.22 -11.82
N VAL A 60 2.18 -8.98 -11.02
CA VAL A 60 2.70 -7.65 -10.74
C VAL A 60 4.18 -7.60 -11.07
N GLU A 61 4.56 -6.77 -12.02
CA GLU A 61 5.94 -6.53 -12.41
C GLU A 61 6.37 -5.12 -11.96
N GLU A 62 7.38 -5.02 -11.09
CA GLU A 62 7.92 -3.74 -10.66
C GLU A 62 8.80 -3.11 -11.73
N MET A 63 8.51 -1.87 -12.09
CA MET A 63 9.35 -1.07 -12.97
C MET A 63 10.38 -0.31 -12.14
N ALA A 64 11.66 -0.60 -12.33
CA ALA A 64 12.75 0.09 -11.66
C ALA A 64 12.84 1.56 -12.08
N ARG A 65 13.38 2.42 -11.20
CA ARG A 65 13.74 3.82 -11.53
C ARG A 65 15.16 3.97 -12.09
N HIS A 66 15.96 2.91 -12.05
CA HIS A 66 17.40 2.99 -12.28
C HIS A 66 17.83 1.81 -13.14
N ASP A 67 18.76 2.07 -14.05
CA ASP A 67 19.43 1.03 -14.81
C ASP A 67 20.43 0.27 -13.93
N THR A 68 20.85 -0.91 -14.40
CA THR A 68 21.96 -1.66 -13.80
C THR A 68 23.24 -1.44 -14.59
N SER A 69 24.38 -1.52 -13.90
CA SER A 69 25.70 -1.54 -14.51
C SER A 69 26.54 -2.67 -13.89
N ASP A 70 27.85 -2.70 -14.17
CA ASP A 70 28.79 -3.58 -13.46
C ASP A 70 29.43 -2.89 -12.23
N GLU A 71 29.04 -1.65 -11.93
CA GLU A 71 29.59 -0.82 -10.85
C GLU A 71 28.56 -0.64 -9.71
N GLY A 72 29.05 -0.45 -8.49
CA GLY A 72 28.22 -0.19 -7.30
C GLY A 72 28.37 -1.23 -6.20
N ASP A 73 28.03 -0.82 -4.98
CA ASP A 73 28.28 -1.59 -3.77
C ASP A 73 27.29 -2.75 -3.56
N HIS A 74 26.14 -2.69 -4.22
CA HIS A 74 25.09 -3.70 -4.12
C HIS A 74 24.91 -4.46 -5.44
N LEU A 75 24.71 -5.76 -5.34
CA LEU A 75 24.23 -6.56 -6.45
C LEU A 75 22.74 -6.30 -6.63
N ILE A 76 22.32 -6.01 -7.85
CA ILE A 76 20.90 -5.84 -8.21
C ILE A 76 20.38 -7.12 -8.84
N ALA A 77 19.29 -7.64 -8.28
CA ALA A 77 18.62 -8.82 -8.77
C ALA A 77 17.13 -8.60 -8.85
N LYS A 78 16.48 -9.37 -9.71
CA LYS A 78 15.05 -9.46 -9.86
C LYS A 78 14.56 -10.69 -9.13
N LEU A 79 13.74 -10.48 -8.12
CA LEU A 79 13.12 -11.52 -7.29
C LEU A 79 11.69 -11.75 -7.78
N ARG A 80 11.43 -12.95 -8.30
CA ARG A 80 10.09 -13.40 -8.70
C ARG A 80 9.57 -14.42 -7.69
N LYS A 81 8.42 -14.14 -7.09
CA LYS A 81 7.79 -14.99 -6.06
C LYS A 81 6.32 -15.24 -6.39
N GLN A 82 5.79 -16.36 -5.91
CA GLN A 82 4.37 -16.72 -6.06
C GLN A 82 3.79 -17.16 -4.72
N ASN A 83 2.58 -16.71 -4.39
CA ASN A 83 1.87 -17.06 -3.15
C ASN A 83 2.67 -16.81 -1.85
N MET A 84 3.58 -15.84 -1.88
CA MET A 84 4.57 -15.58 -0.83
C MET A 84 4.66 -14.07 -0.59
N THR A 85 4.80 -13.62 0.65
CA THR A 85 5.07 -12.22 0.98
C THR A 85 6.49 -11.83 0.62
N THR A 86 6.75 -10.54 0.41
CA THR A 86 8.13 -10.05 0.21
C THR A 86 9.02 -10.44 1.38
N MET A 87 8.56 -10.27 2.62
CA MET A 87 9.35 -10.58 3.81
C MET A 87 9.66 -12.08 3.95
N GLU A 88 8.73 -12.99 3.63
CA GLU A 88 9.00 -14.44 3.60
C GLU A 88 10.12 -14.78 2.62
N ALA A 89 10.11 -14.20 1.41
CA ALA A 89 11.15 -14.39 0.40
C ALA A 89 12.50 -13.82 0.85
N ILE A 90 12.53 -12.59 1.38
CA ILE A 90 13.75 -11.96 1.92
C ILE A 90 14.36 -12.80 3.04
N ASN A 91 13.53 -13.32 3.96
CA ASN A 91 14.00 -14.16 5.06
C ASN A 91 14.66 -15.46 4.56
N LYS A 92 14.05 -16.12 3.57
CA LYS A 92 14.59 -17.34 2.98
C LYS A 92 15.90 -17.06 2.26
N LEU A 93 15.91 -16.02 1.43
CA LEU A 93 17.10 -15.58 0.69
C LEU A 93 18.26 -15.24 1.63
N SER A 94 18.01 -14.45 2.69
CA SER A 94 19.06 -14.09 3.64
C SER A 94 19.65 -15.31 4.35
N ASN A 95 18.81 -16.31 4.67
CA ASN A 95 19.26 -17.55 5.30
C ASN A 95 20.11 -18.40 4.35
N MET A 96 19.71 -18.52 3.07
CA MET A 96 20.46 -19.24 2.04
C MET A 96 21.83 -18.60 1.76
N LEU A 97 21.90 -17.26 1.84
CA LEU A 97 23.14 -16.50 1.65
C LEU A 97 23.97 -16.32 2.94
N HIS A 98 23.46 -16.76 4.09
CA HIS A 98 24.09 -16.55 5.40
C HIS A 98 24.40 -15.07 5.72
N ILE A 99 23.50 -14.17 5.35
CA ILE A 99 23.61 -12.73 5.60
C ILE A 99 22.46 -12.20 6.45
N SER A 100 22.64 -11.00 7.04
CA SER A 100 21.52 -10.28 7.67
C SER A 100 20.50 -9.82 6.63
N LYS A 101 19.21 -9.88 6.99
CA LYS A 101 18.09 -9.34 6.19
C LYS A 101 18.26 -7.86 5.85
N SER A 102 18.91 -7.09 6.74
CA SER A 102 19.18 -5.66 6.55
C SER A 102 20.07 -5.37 5.34
N ARG A 103 20.81 -6.37 4.86
CA ARG A 103 21.66 -6.28 3.66
C ARG A 103 20.88 -6.48 2.37
N ILE A 104 19.58 -6.75 2.45
CA ILE A 104 18.69 -6.92 1.31
C ILE A 104 17.67 -5.77 1.28
N GLY A 105 17.88 -4.83 0.37
CA GLY A 105 16.99 -3.70 0.09
C GLY A 105 15.91 -4.07 -0.93
N TYR A 106 14.74 -3.44 -0.82
CA TYR A 106 13.62 -3.56 -1.76
C TYR A 106 12.75 -2.29 -1.68
N ALA A 107 12.06 -1.96 -2.78
CA ALA A 107 11.33 -0.69 -2.88
C ALA A 107 9.95 -0.68 -2.20
N GLY A 108 9.37 -1.86 -1.97
CA GLY A 108 8.11 -2.00 -1.26
C GLY A 108 7.62 -3.43 -1.22
N ASN A 109 6.65 -3.70 -0.35
CA ASN A 109 6.01 -5.01 -0.26
C ASN A 109 5.12 -5.26 -1.49
N LYS A 110 5.03 -6.52 -1.90
CA LYS A 110 4.13 -7.00 -2.94
C LYS A 110 3.12 -8.00 -2.38
N ASP A 111 1.97 -8.10 -3.02
CA ASP A 111 0.89 -9.03 -2.66
C ASP A 111 1.41 -10.46 -2.41
N LYS A 112 0.90 -11.11 -1.36
CA LYS A 112 1.16 -12.53 -1.11
C LYS A 112 0.47 -13.38 -2.18
N ARG A 113 -0.84 -13.21 -2.36
CA ARG A 113 -1.67 -13.97 -3.29
C ARG A 113 -1.60 -13.38 -4.70
N ALA A 114 -0.41 -13.45 -5.29
CA ALA A 114 -0.08 -12.98 -6.64
C ALA A 114 1.21 -13.66 -7.12
N THR A 115 1.47 -13.58 -8.42
CA THR A 115 2.82 -13.76 -8.98
C THR A 115 3.45 -12.38 -9.08
N THR A 116 4.58 -12.16 -8.41
CA THR A 116 5.14 -10.81 -8.32
C THR A 116 6.62 -10.82 -8.62
N GLU A 117 7.07 -9.82 -9.34
CA GLU A 117 8.45 -9.60 -9.71
C GLU A 117 8.88 -8.21 -9.19
N GLN A 118 9.95 -8.17 -8.42
CA GLN A 118 10.45 -6.94 -7.81
C GLN A 118 11.98 -6.88 -7.82
N HIS A 119 12.54 -5.68 -7.85
CA HIS A 119 13.96 -5.48 -7.74
C HIS A 119 14.39 -5.52 -6.27
N ILE A 120 15.52 -6.18 -6.03
CA ILE A 120 16.19 -6.22 -4.75
C ILE A 120 17.66 -5.83 -4.91
N SER A 121 18.22 -5.21 -3.88
CA SER A 121 19.65 -4.92 -3.79
C SER A 121 20.27 -5.74 -2.67
N VAL A 122 21.33 -6.50 -2.95
CA VAL A 122 22.01 -7.35 -1.97
C VAL A 122 23.43 -6.83 -1.75
N GLU A 123 23.73 -6.42 -0.52
CA GLU A 123 25.06 -5.91 -0.16
C GLU A 123 26.05 -7.06 0.06
N GLY A 124 27.28 -6.90 -0.46
CA GLY A 124 28.44 -7.76 -0.22
C GLY A 124 28.20 -9.25 -0.35
N VAL A 125 27.52 -9.61 -1.44
CA VAL A 125 27.39 -10.96 -2.00
C VAL A 125 27.81 -10.87 -3.47
N SER A 126 28.47 -11.92 -3.97
CA SER A 126 28.89 -12.05 -5.37
C SER A 126 27.75 -12.55 -6.25
N GLN A 127 27.88 -12.35 -7.57
CA GLN A 127 26.90 -12.90 -8.52
C GLN A 127 26.85 -14.43 -8.47
N GLU A 128 27.98 -15.07 -8.19
CA GLU A 128 28.09 -16.53 -8.13
C GLU A 128 27.33 -17.09 -6.93
N GLU A 129 27.45 -16.47 -5.75
CA GLU A 129 26.69 -16.88 -4.55
C GLU A 129 25.18 -16.83 -4.78
N ILE A 130 24.67 -15.83 -5.50
CA ILE A 130 23.24 -15.78 -5.86
C ILE A 130 22.87 -16.83 -6.91
N ARG A 131 23.70 -17.04 -7.93
CA ARG A 131 23.46 -18.06 -8.97
C ARG A 131 23.48 -19.48 -8.42
N GLN A 132 24.12 -19.70 -7.26
CA GLN A 132 24.14 -20.98 -6.56
C GLN A 132 22.88 -21.25 -5.73
N ILE A 133 21.98 -20.26 -5.59
CA ILE A 133 20.70 -20.47 -4.92
C ILE A 133 19.76 -21.25 -5.84
N PHE A 134 19.42 -22.45 -5.42
CA PHE A 134 18.41 -23.28 -6.07
C PHE A 134 17.26 -23.55 -5.11
N THR A 135 16.07 -23.09 -5.48
CA THR A 135 14.81 -23.32 -4.75
C THR A 135 13.65 -23.34 -5.73
N ASP A 136 12.59 -24.08 -5.39
CA ASP A 136 11.31 -24.13 -6.08
C ASP A 136 10.32 -23.08 -5.56
N GLU A 137 10.70 -22.29 -4.54
CA GLU A 137 9.80 -21.35 -3.87
C GLU A 137 9.78 -19.95 -4.50
N PHE A 138 10.89 -19.52 -5.10
CA PHE A 138 11.05 -18.24 -5.79
C PHE A 138 12.22 -18.30 -6.77
N GLU A 139 12.26 -17.36 -7.71
CA GLU A 139 13.33 -17.23 -8.69
C GLU A 139 14.10 -15.92 -8.46
N ILE A 140 15.41 -15.97 -8.69
CA ILE A 140 16.28 -14.79 -8.64
C ILE A 140 17.09 -14.71 -9.93
N GLU A 141 16.98 -13.58 -10.61
CA GLU A 141 17.77 -13.25 -11.79
C GLU A 141 18.72 -12.10 -11.45
N VAL A 142 20.03 -12.30 -11.63
CA VAL A 142 21.04 -11.26 -11.43
C VAL A 142 21.04 -10.30 -12.62
N LEU A 143 20.85 -9.01 -12.36
CA LEU A 143 20.78 -7.97 -13.40
C LEU A 143 22.06 -7.13 -13.50
N GLY A 144 22.87 -7.07 -12.44
CA GLY A 144 24.09 -6.29 -12.39
C GLY A 144 24.36 -5.74 -10.99
N ARG A 145 24.88 -4.52 -10.91
CA ARG A 145 25.20 -3.78 -9.70
C ARG A 145 24.69 -2.34 -9.78
N ASN A 146 24.42 -1.76 -8.61
CA ASN A 146 24.07 -0.35 -8.40
C ASN A 146 24.13 -0.04 -6.87
N GLY A 147 23.58 1.10 -6.46
CA GLY A 147 23.35 1.45 -5.06
C GLY A 147 22.18 0.70 -4.41
N HIS A 148 21.97 0.99 -3.13
CA HIS A 148 20.92 0.39 -2.32
C HIS A 148 19.51 0.75 -2.83
N ILE A 149 18.62 -0.25 -2.89
CA ILE A 149 17.19 -0.05 -3.17
C ILE A 149 16.45 0.12 -1.83
N GLY A 150 16.08 1.36 -1.52
CA GLY A 150 15.27 1.70 -0.35
C GLY A 150 13.77 1.78 -0.65
N ILE A 151 12.96 1.93 0.40
CA ILE A 151 11.50 2.09 0.30
C ILE A 151 11.15 3.28 -0.60
N GLY A 152 10.26 3.05 -1.57
CA GLY A 152 9.83 4.05 -2.54
C GLY A 152 10.68 4.13 -3.81
N ASN A 153 11.79 3.39 -3.91
CA ASN A 153 12.69 3.40 -5.08
C ASN A 153 12.15 2.58 -6.28
N LEU A 154 10.88 2.77 -6.65
CA LEU A 154 10.25 2.16 -7.82
C LEU A 154 9.51 3.21 -8.67
N LEU A 155 9.45 3.01 -9.98
CA LEU A 155 8.82 3.95 -10.89
C LEU A 155 7.31 3.72 -10.89
N ALA A 156 6.93 2.47 -11.17
CA ALA A 156 5.56 2.02 -11.27
C ALA A 156 5.47 0.51 -11.05
N ASN A 157 4.25 -0.01 -11.00
CA ASN A 157 3.99 -1.44 -11.11
C ASN A 157 3.15 -1.67 -12.37
N LYS A 158 3.58 -2.60 -13.20
CA LYS A 158 2.81 -3.10 -14.33
C LYS A 158 1.98 -4.28 -13.87
N PHE A 159 0.68 -4.22 -14.13
CA PHE A 159 -0.26 -5.25 -13.74
C PHE A 159 -0.73 -6.02 -14.96
N GLU A 160 -0.77 -7.34 -14.82
CA GLU A 160 -1.51 -8.23 -15.72
C GLU A 160 -2.52 -8.99 -14.85
N ILE A 161 -3.80 -8.76 -15.12
CA ILE A 161 -4.90 -9.25 -14.28
C ILE A 161 -5.85 -10.06 -15.16
N THR A 162 -6.10 -11.30 -14.75
CA THR A 162 -7.10 -12.16 -15.37
C THR A 162 -8.40 -12.10 -14.59
N VAL A 163 -9.49 -11.74 -15.28
CA VAL A 163 -10.85 -11.82 -14.75
C VAL A 163 -11.47 -13.13 -15.22
N ARG A 164 -11.89 -13.99 -14.28
CA ARG A 164 -12.49 -15.30 -14.58
C ARG A 164 -14.00 -15.31 -14.36
N LYS A 165 -14.65 -16.40 -14.78
CA LYS A 165 -16.10 -16.64 -14.61
C LYS A 165 -16.96 -15.49 -15.15
N LEU A 166 -16.64 -15.06 -16.37
CA LEU A 166 -17.41 -14.07 -17.09
C LEU A 166 -18.70 -14.71 -17.60
N GLU A 167 -19.83 -14.03 -17.42
CA GLU A 167 -21.17 -14.54 -17.75
C GLU A 167 -21.71 -13.97 -19.08
N LEU A 168 -20.91 -13.15 -19.75
CA LEU A 168 -21.27 -12.47 -20.99
C LEU A 168 -20.57 -13.12 -22.20
N PRO A 169 -21.15 -13.03 -23.42
CA PRO A 169 -20.46 -13.34 -24.66
C PRO A 169 -19.15 -12.54 -24.79
N VAL A 170 -18.16 -13.13 -25.48
CA VAL A 170 -16.83 -12.51 -25.66
C VAL A 170 -16.90 -11.16 -26.35
N ASP A 171 -17.74 -11.04 -27.38
CA ASP A 171 -17.91 -9.79 -28.13
C ASP A 171 -18.50 -8.68 -27.23
N ASP A 172 -19.51 -9.01 -26.41
CA ASP A 172 -20.10 -8.06 -25.45
C ASP A 172 -19.09 -7.59 -24.39
N ILE A 173 -18.17 -8.48 -23.98
CA ILE A 173 -17.09 -8.14 -23.03
C ILE A 173 -16.10 -7.18 -23.70
N ALA A 174 -15.66 -7.50 -24.91
CA ALA A 174 -14.72 -6.66 -25.66
C ALA A 174 -15.28 -5.25 -25.86
N ASP A 175 -16.53 -5.14 -26.33
CA ASP A 175 -17.21 -3.86 -26.54
C ASP A 175 -17.32 -3.04 -25.24
N LYS A 176 -17.64 -3.68 -24.12
CA LYS A 176 -17.73 -2.99 -22.82
C LYS A 176 -16.37 -2.51 -22.34
N VAL A 177 -15.33 -3.32 -22.48
CA VAL A 177 -13.96 -2.95 -22.07
C VAL A 177 -13.44 -1.79 -22.91
N GLU A 178 -13.68 -1.81 -24.22
CA GLU A 178 -13.31 -0.71 -25.12
C GLU A 178 -14.01 0.59 -24.73
N LYS A 179 -15.34 0.58 -24.58
CA LYS A 179 -16.11 1.76 -24.14
C LYS A 179 -15.67 2.28 -22.77
N THR A 180 -15.39 1.38 -21.83
CA THR A 180 -14.89 1.77 -20.50
C THR A 180 -13.55 2.49 -20.64
N ASN A 181 -12.62 1.97 -21.46
CA ASN A 181 -11.33 2.62 -21.68
C ASN A 181 -11.45 3.98 -22.38
N GLU A 182 -12.38 4.12 -23.33
CA GLU A 182 -12.68 5.40 -23.99
C GLU A 182 -13.20 6.45 -23.00
N GLU A 183 -14.21 6.10 -22.19
CA GLU A 183 -14.78 7.01 -21.18
C GLU A 183 -13.74 7.41 -20.11
N LEU A 184 -12.89 6.48 -19.70
CA LEU A 184 -11.81 6.74 -18.75
C LEU A 184 -10.73 7.67 -19.31
N SER A 185 -10.47 7.64 -20.62
CA SER A 185 -9.45 8.48 -21.28
C SER A 185 -8.08 8.41 -20.57
N GLY A 186 -7.68 7.21 -20.16
CA GLY A 186 -6.41 6.96 -19.45
C GLY A 186 -6.38 7.44 -18.00
N LYS A 187 -7.52 7.81 -17.41
CA LYS A 187 -7.65 8.20 -16.00
C LYS A 187 -8.47 7.17 -15.24
N PHE A 188 -8.36 7.17 -13.92
CA PHE A 188 -9.23 6.40 -13.05
C PHE A 188 -9.26 7.08 -11.67
N PRO A 189 -10.35 6.90 -10.89
CA PRO A 189 -10.40 7.39 -9.53
C PRO A 189 -9.39 6.64 -8.64
N ASN A 190 -8.44 7.37 -8.07
CA ASN A 190 -7.41 6.81 -7.20
C ASN A 190 -7.87 6.75 -5.73
N TYR A 191 -8.89 5.92 -5.47
CA TYR A 191 -9.46 5.78 -4.13
C TYR A 191 -8.63 4.86 -3.21
N PHE A 192 -8.73 5.12 -1.91
CA PHE A 192 -8.34 4.15 -0.89
C PHE A 192 -9.45 3.11 -0.72
N GLY A 193 -9.13 1.84 -0.97
CA GLY A 193 -10.09 0.74 -0.75
C GLY A 193 -10.31 0.42 0.74
N GLU A 194 -11.36 -0.34 1.06
CA GLU A 194 -11.74 -0.70 2.44
C GLU A 194 -10.58 -1.27 3.28
N GLN A 195 -9.70 -2.08 2.66
CA GLN A 195 -8.53 -2.65 3.34
C GLN A 195 -7.57 -1.62 3.92
N ARG A 196 -7.61 -0.37 3.44
CA ARG A 196 -6.81 0.75 3.98
C ARG A 196 -7.42 1.35 5.25
N PHE A 197 -8.68 1.06 5.51
CA PHE A 197 -9.39 1.51 6.70
C PHE A 197 -9.32 0.50 7.87
N GLY A 198 -8.62 -0.61 7.68
CA GLY A 198 -8.55 -1.74 8.60
C GLY A 198 -9.53 -2.83 8.17
N SER A 199 -9.06 -4.07 8.07
CA SER A 199 -9.91 -5.23 7.82
C SER A 199 -9.54 -6.30 8.85
N PRO A 200 -10.51 -6.98 9.51
CA PRO A 200 -11.96 -6.95 9.26
C PRO A 200 -12.71 -5.74 9.85
N ARG A 201 -12.02 -4.87 10.61
CA ARG A 201 -12.61 -3.68 11.24
C ARG A 201 -12.19 -2.39 10.54
N PRO A 202 -13.01 -1.83 9.65
CA PRO A 202 -12.71 -0.58 8.97
C PRO A 202 -12.93 0.64 9.88
N ILE A 203 -12.19 0.75 10.97
CA ILE A 203 -12.38 1.79 12.01
C ILE A 203 -11.32 2.89 11.97
N THR A 204 -10.26 2.77 11.18
CA THR A 204 -9.10 3.68 11.29
C THR A 204 -9.43 5.12 10.92
N HIS A 205 -10.38 5.36 10.01
CA HIS A 205 -10.85 6.70 9.68
C HIS A 205 -11.57 7.37 10.85
N GLN A 206 -12.33 6.60 11.64
CA GLN A 206 -13.08 7.12 12.78
C GLN A 206 -12.16 7.42 13.95
N VAL A 207 -11.20 6.53 14.21
CA VAL A 207 -10.13 6.79 15.18
C VAL A 207 -9.35 8.05 14.77
N GLY A 208 -8.99 8.17 13.50
CA GLY A 208 -8.35 9.37 12.95
C GLY A 208 -9.19 10.64 13.18
N ARG A 209 -10.50 10.59 12.91
CA ARG A 209 -11.43 11.70 13.17
C ARG A 209 -11.44 12.12 14.64
N HIS A 210 -11.58 11.18 15.57
CA HIS A 210 -11.56 11.47 17.01
C HIS A 210 -10.24 12.10 17.44
N LEU A 211 -9.10 11.58 16.97
CA LEU A 211 -7.78 12.15 17.27
C LEU A 211 -7.64 13.60 16.75
N LEU A 212 -8.11 13.87 15.53
CA LEU A 212 -8.06 15.20 14.93
C LEU A 212 -8.94 16.23 15.67
N ARG A 213 -9.99 15.77 16.36
CA ARG A 213 -10.89 16.61 17.17
C ARG A 213 -10.45 16.74 18.63
N GLY A 214 -9.36 16.08 19.03
CA GLY A 214 -8.92 16.02 20.44
C GLY A 214 -9.80 15.12 21.32
N GLU A 215 -10.66 14.28 20.73
CA GLU A 215 -11.55 13.34 21.41
C GLU A 215 -10.79 12.04 21.76
N TYR A 216 -9.71 12.16 22.54
CA TYR A 216 -8.78 11.05 22.77
C TYR A 216 -9.41 9.82 23.44
N GLU A 217 -10.33 10.04 24.38
CA GLU A 217 -11.07 8.96 25.05
C GLU A 217 -11.88 8.15 24.03
N GLU A 218 -12.59 8.84 23.12
CA GLU A 218 -13.38 8.18 22.08
C GLU A 218 -12.52 7.52 21.01
N ALA A 219 -11.35 8.09 20.70
CA ALA A 219 -10.38 7.44 19.82
C ALA A 219 -9.93 6.09 20.39
N VAL A 220 -9.64 6.03 21.69
CA VAL A 220 -9.24 4.79 22.38
C VAL A 220 -10.39 3.80 22.40
N TRP A 221 -11.59 4.22 22.85
CA TRP A 221 -12.76 3.34 22.89
C TRP A 221 -13.13 2.79 21.52
N THR A 222 -13.10 3.64 20.48
CA THR A 222 -13.36 3.22 19.10
C THR A 222 -12.34 2.17 18.65
N TYR A 223 -11.06 2.36 18.97
CA TYR A 223 -10.01 1.42 18.58
C TYR A 223 -10.11 0.07 19.29
N ILE A 224 -10.42 0.05 20.59
CA ILE A 224 -10.38 -1.17 21.40
C ILE A 224 -11.72 -1.92 21.47
N ALA A 225 -12.85 -1.20 21.44
CA ALA A 225 -14.15 -1.73 21.82
C ALA A 225 -15.21 -1.67 20.73
N LYS A 226 -15.04 -0.92 19.63
CA LYS A 226 -16.07 -0.83 18.58
C LYS A 226 -16.23 -2.19 17.88
N PRO A 227 -17.41 -2.84 18.01
CA PRO A 227 -17.66 -4.12 17.36
C PRO A 227 -17.93 -3.90 15.87
N TYR A 228 -17.64 -4.92 15.06
CA TYR A 228 -18.03 -4.96 13.66
C TYR A 228 -18.63 -6.33 13.33
N ASP A 229 -19.74 -6.35 12.59
CA ASP A 229 -20.47 -7.59 12.31
C ASP A 229 -19.59 -8.67 11.66
N GLN A 230 -18.66 -8.25 10.80
CA GLN A 230 -17.71 -9.13 10.10
C GLN A 230 -16.62 -9.72 11.01
N GLU A 231 -16.47 -9.26 12.25
CA GLU A 231 -15.52 -9.87 13.20
C GLU A 231 -15.93 -11.31 13.55
N TYR A 232 -17.23 -11.57 13.68
CA TYR A 232 -17.74 -12.88 14.07
C TYR A 232 -17.54 -13.95 12.99
N ASP A 233 -17.53 -13.57 11.71
CA ASP A 233 -17.28 -14.47 10.59
C ASP A 233 -15.84 -15.03 10.57
N SER A 234 -14.90 -14.33 11.23
CA SER A 234 -13.49 -14.73 11.31
C SER A 234 -13.17 -15.72 12.44
N ILE A 235 -14.08 -15.88 13.41
CA ILE A 235 -13.91 -16.74 14.60
C ILE A 235 -14.45 -18.17 14.34
N GLY A 236 -15.17 -18.39 13.22
CA GLY A 236 -15.82 -19.66 12.88
C GLY A 236 -15.15 -20.50 11.78
N ARG A 237 -13.87 -20.25 11.41
CA ARG A 237 -13.12 -21.06 10.44
C ARG A 237 -11.86 -21.67 11.01
#